data_AF-A0A396Q175-F1
#
_entry.id   AF-A0A396Q175-F1
#
_cell.length_a   1.000
_cell.length_b   1.000
_cell.length_c   1.000
_cell.angle_alpha   90.00
_cell.angle_beta   90.00
_cell.angle_gamma   90.00
#
_symmetry.space_group_name_H-M   'P 1'
#
loop_
_entity.id
_entity.type
_entity.pdbx_description
1 polymer ?
#
loop_
_entity_poly.entity_id
_entity_poly.type
_entity_poly.pdbx_seq_one_letter_code
_entity_poly.pdbx_strand_id
1 'polypeptide(L)'
;MYSCREAEKMVMPYINHQLDETQLEQFLKHVKSCPACREELEIYYTVSVGLKQLDEGTGVYDIPGLLEESMENAWLTVRTARLRKVICYAANTLNAASVLVILLMQLRIWIQH
;
A
#
# COMPACT_ATOMS: atom_id res chain seq x y z
N MET A 1 -14.90 9.13 -6.73
CA MET A 1 -15.64 7.92 -6.34
C MET A 1 -14.93 6.76 -7.00
N TYR A 2 -14.23 5.95 -6.21
CA TYR A 2 -13.72 4.67 -6.69
C TYR A 2 -14.90 3.70 -6.74
N SER A 3 -15.21 3.18 -7.93
CA SER A 3 -16.43 2.41 -8.20
C SER A 3 -16.24 0.92 -7.97
N CYS A 4 -17.32 0.19 -7.67
CA CYS A 4 -17.28 -1.28 -7.53
C CYS A 4 -16.67 -1.96 -8.77
N ARG A 5 -16.96 -1.43 -9.97
CA ARG A 5 -16.40 -1.90 -11.24
C ARG A 5 -14.88 -1.76 -11.34
N GLU A 6 -14.32 -0.72 -10.72
CA GLU A 6 -12.87 -0.55 -10.65
C GLU A 6 -12.26 -1.50 -9.61
N ALA A 7 -12.96 -1.72 -8.49
CA ALA A 7 -12.57 -2.69 -7.47
C ALA A 7 -12.50 -4.11 -8.04
N GLU A 8 -13.52 -4.55 -8.77
CA GLU A 8 -13.58 -5.88 -9.41
C GLU A 8 -12.38 -6.14 -10.33
N LYS A 9 -11.99 -5.14 -11.13
CA LYS A 9 -10.82 -5.24 -12.02
C LYS A 9 -9.49 -5.37 -11.26
N MET A 10 -9.44 -4.90 -10.01
CA MET A 10 -8.25 -4.94 -9.15
C MET A 10 -8.17 -6.19 -8.28
N VAL A 11 -9.21 -7.04 -8.24
CA VAL A 11 -9.23 -8.29 -7.44
C VAL A 11 -8.10 -9.23 -7.85
N MET A 12 -7.98 -9.58 -9.14
CA MET A 12 -6.92 -10.47 -9.62
C MET A 12 -5.51 -9.87 -9.44
N PRO A 13 -5.26 -8.59 -9.81
CA PRO A 13 -4.00 -7.92 -9.49
C PRO A 13 -3.66 -7.89 -8.00
N TYR A 14 -4.65 -7.74 -7.11
CA TYR A 14 -4.43 -7.80 -5.66
C TYR A 14 -3.96 -9.19 -5.23
N ILE A 15 -4.67 -10.25 -5.64
CA ILE A 15 -4.33 -11.65 -5.33
C ILE A 15 -2.92 -12.00 -5.82
N ASN A 16 -2.50 -11.44 -6.95
CA ASN A 16 -1.17 -11.65 -7.53
C ASN A 16 -0.10 -10.68 -7.01
N HIS A 17 -0.43 -9.80 -6.06
CA HIS A 17 0.46 -8.77 -5.52
C HIS A 17 1.04 -7.81 -6.59
N GLN A 18 0.23 -7.43 -7.57
CA GLN A 18 0.61 -6.57 -8.72
C GLN A 18 0.06 -5.13 -8.62
N LEU A 19 -0.57 -4.76 -7.51
CA LEU A 19 -1.07 -3.40 -7.31
C LEU A 19 0.03 -2.46 -6.83
N ASP A 20 0.09 -1.26 -7.42
CA ASP A 20 0.91 -0.16 -6.89
C ASP A 20 0.37 0.33 -5.53
N GLU A 21 1.22 0.99 -4.72
CA GLU A 21 0.85 1.53 -3.41
C GLU A 21 -0.45 2.36 -3.43
N THR A 22 -0.62 3.17 -4.48
CA THR A 22 -1.80 4.04 -4.63
C THR A 22 -3.07 3.26 -4.95
N GLN A 23 -2.95 2.27 -5.84
CA GLN A 23 -4.06 1.41 -6.25
C GLN A 23 -4.47 0.48 -5.10
N LEU A 24 -3.49 -0.07 -4.39
CA LEU A 24 -3.68 -0.92 -3.22
C LEU A 24 -4.42 -0.16 -2.12
N GLU A 25 -4.02 1.09 -1.82
CA GLU A 25 -4.73 1.91 -0.83
C GLU A 25 -6.20 2.14 -1.22
N GLN A 26 -6.47 2.48 -2.48
CA GLN A 26 -7.84 2.74 -2.97
C GLN A 26 -8.71 1.48 -2.94
N PHE A 27 -8.16 0.36 -3.39
CA PHE A 27 -8.80 -0.95 -3.36
C PHE A 27 -9.17 -1.36 -1.93
N LEU A 28 -8.20 -1.34 -1.01
CA LEU A 28 -8.41 -1.72 0.39
C LEU A 28 -9.42 -0.82 1.11
N LYS A 29 -9.42 0.49 0.83
CA LYS A 29 -10.44 1.43 1.34
C LYS A 29 -11.84 1.07 0.87
N HIS A 30 -11.98 0.70 -0.40
CA HIS A 30 -13.28 0.37 -0.98
C HIS A 30 -13.80 -0.96 -0.44
N VAL A 31 -13.00 -2.02 -0.49
CA VAL A 31 -13.40 -3.36 -0.01
C VAL A 31 -13.76 -3.35 1.48
N LYS A 32 -13.09 -2.52 2.29
CA LYS A 32 -13.44 -2.36 3.71
C LYS A 32 -14.81 -1.69 3.94
N SER A 33 -15.27 -0.86 3.01
CA SER A 33 -16.52 -0.09 3.15
C SER A 33 -17.67 -0.64 2.31
N CYS A 34 -17.40 -1.48 1.31
CA CYS A 34 -18.38 -2.09 0.43
C CYS A 34 -18.45 -3.61 0.68
N PRO A 35 -19.52 -4.12 1.31
CA PRO A 35 -19.64 -5.55 1.61
C PRO A 35 -19.71 -6.41 0.33
N ALA A 36 -20.34 -5.91 -0.74
CA ALA A 36 -20.43 -6.63 -2.01
C ALA A 36 -19.04 -6.89 -2.62
N CYS A 37 -18.17 -5.87 -2.67
CA CYS A 37 -16.80 -6.06 -3.16
C CYS A 37 -15.93 -6.90 -2.22
N ARG A 38 -16.25 -6.97 -0.93
CA ARG A 38 -15.59 -7.88 0.02
C ARG A 38 -15.96 -9.33 -0.24
N GLU A 39 -17.24 -9.61 -0.44
CA GLU A 39 -17.72 -10.94 -0.78
C GLU A 39 -17.11 -11.44 -2.10
N GLU A 40 -17.08 -10.61 -3.14
CA GLU A 40 -16.43 -10.93 -4.40
C GLU A 40 -14.94 -11.26 -4.21
N LEU A 41 -14.20 -10.42 -3.47
CA LEU A 41 -12.79 -10.69 -3.16
C LEU A 41 -12.62 -12.02 -2.43
N GLU A 42 -13.49 -12.33 -1.47
CA GLU A 42 -13.46 -13.58 -0.71
C GLU A 42 -13.69 -14.81 -1.60
N ILE A 43 -14.66 -14.74 -2.52
CA ILE A 43 -14.92 -15.80 -3.50
C ILE A 43 -13.67 -16.05 -4.36
N TYR A 44 -13.11 -15.00 -4.96
CA TYR A 44 -11.93 -15.14 -5.83
C TYR A 44 -10.69 -15.60 -5.08
N TYR A 45 -10.47 -15.10 -3.86
CA TYR A 45 -9.35 -15.50 -3.02
C TYR A 45 -9.47 -16.97 -2.61
N THR A 46 -10.66 -17.41 -2.23
CA THR A 46 -10.96 -18.80 -1.86
C THR A 46 -10.67 -19.76 -3.01
N VAL A 47 -11.13 -19.44 -4.22
CA VAL A 47 -10.83 -20.25 -5.41
C VAL A 47 -9.32 -20.28 -5.69
N SER A 48 -8.66 -19.12 -5.64
CA SER A 48 -7.23 -19.00 -5.96
C SER A 48 -6.34 -19.75 -4.98
N VAL A 49 -6.62 -19.66 -3.68
CA VAL A 49 -5.89 -20.36 -2.62
C VAL A 49 -6.24 -21.85 -2.63
N GLY A 50 -7.51 -22.20 -2.83
CA GLY A 50 -7.95 -23.60 -2.91
C GLY A 50 -7.27 -24.36 -4.05
N LEU A 51 -7.10 -23.73 -5.21
CA LEU A 51 -6.36 -24.31 -6.34
C LEU A 51 -4.87 -24.53 -5.99
N LYS A 52 -4.23 -23.56 -5.31
CA LYS A 52 -2.84 -23.70 -4.86
C LYS A 52 -2.66 -24.82 -3.83
N GLN A 53 -3.57 -24.94 -2.87
CA GLN A 53 -3.52 -26.00 -1.85
C GLN A 53 -3.66 -27.40 -2.47
N LEU A 54 -4.51 -27.56 -3.47
CA LEU A 54 -4.65 -28.81 -4.22
C LEU A 54 -3.37 -29.20 -4.95
N ASP A 55 -2.64 -28.23 -5.48
CA ASP A 55 -1.36 -28.44 -6.17
C ASP A 55 -0.21 -28.76 -5.18
N GLU A 56 -0.20 -28.08 -4.03
CA GLU A 56 0.83 -28.21 -3.00
C GLU A 56 0.59 -29.39 -2.02
N GLY A 57 -0.60 -30.01 -2.05
CA GLY A 57 -0.99 -31.11 -1.17
C GLY A 57 -1.12 -30.72 0.30
N THR A 58 -1.26 -29.42 0.60
CA THR A 58 -1.40 -28.87 1.94
C THR A 58 -2.86 -28.91 2.39
N GLY A 59 -3.12 -29.34 3.63
CA GLY A 59 -4.48 -29.54 4.15
C GLY A 59 -5.31 -28.26 4.28
N VAL A 60 -6.63 -28.44 4.43
CA VAL A 60 -7.64 -27.36 4.51
C VAL A 60 -7.29 -26.35 5.60
N TYR A 61 -6.90 -25.16 5.18
CA TYR A 61 -6.69 -24.01 6.07
C TYR A 61 -7.97 -23.15 6.16
N ASP A 62 -8.11 -22.37 7.24
CA ASP A 62 -9.17 -21.37 7.34
C ASP A 62 -8.92 -20.23 6.33
N ILE A 63 -9.46 -20.37 5.12
CA ILE A 63 -9.24 -19.43 4.01
C ILE A 63 -9.77 -18.01 4.32
N PRO A 64 -10.94 -17.84 4.98
CA PRO A 64 -11.39 -16.52 5.43
C PRO A 64 -10.38 -15.82 6.37
N GLY A 65 -9.78 -16.55 7.32
CA GLY A 65 -8.74 -16.02 8.20
C GLY A 65 -7.48 -15.58 7.44
N LEU A 66 -7.04 -16.37 6.45
CA LEU A 66 -5.91 -16.00 5.58
C LEU A 66 -6.19 -14.74 4.76
N LEU A 67 -7.42 -14.55 4.30
CA LEU A 67 -7.82 -13.34 3.60
C LEU A 67 -7.73 -12.12 4.53
N GLU A 68 -8.28 -12.22 5.73
CA GLU A 68 -8.26 -11.12 6.71
C GLU A 68 -6.81 -10.73 7.06
N GLU A 69 -5.94 -11.71 7.29
CA GLU A 69 -4.51 -11.48 7.54
C GLU A 69 -3.83 -10.83 6.33
N SER A 70 -4.11 -11.32 5.10
CA SER A 70 -3.55 -10.73 3.88
C SER A 70 -3.94 -9.26 3.73
N MET A 71 -5.20 -8.92 4.04
CA MET A 71 -5.72 -7.56 3.95
C MET A 71 -5.09 -6.67 5.02
N GLU A 72 -4.92 -7.15 6.24
CA GLU A 72 -4.23 -6.42 7.31
C GLU A 72 -2.77 -6.14 6.94
N ASN A 73 -2.05 -7.15 6.45
CA ASN A 73 -0.68 -7.01 5.98
C ASN A 73 -0.56 -6.03 4.79
N ALA A 74 -1.52 -6.06 3.87
CA ALA A 74 -1.57 -5.12 2.76
C ALA A 74 -1.79 -3.67 3.25
N TRP A 75 -2.65 -3.47 4.27
CA TRP A 75 -2.83 -2.17 4.92
C TRP A 75 -1.55 -1.66 5.61
N LEU A 76 -0.80 -2.54 6.27
CA LEU A 76 0.49 -2.20 6.86
C LEU A 76 1.52 -1.80 5.81
N THR A 77 1.53 -2.49 4.67
CA THR A 77 2.40 -2.15 3.52
C THR A 77 2.11 -0.76 3.00
N VAL A 78 0.83 -0.42 2.79
CA VAL A 78 0.42 0.94 2.39
C VAL A 78 0.85 1.98 3.43
N ARG A 79 0.62 1.70 4.72
CA ARG A 79 0.97 2.62 5.80
C ARG A 79 2.48 2.87 5.88
N THR A 80 3.29 1.83 5.79
CA THR A 80 4.75 1.93 5.84
C THR A 80 5.30 2.67 4.62
N ALA A 81 4.79 2.39 3.42
CA ALA A 81 5.12 3.14 2.21
C ALA A 81 4.82 4.64 2.35
N ARG A 82 3.63 4.99 2.86
CA ARG A 82 3.23 6.38 3.13
C ARG A 82 4.16 7.06 4.13
N LEU A 83 4.51 6.37 5.22
CA LEU A 83 5.43 6.89 6.23
C LEU A 83 6.83 7.11 5.67
N ARG A 84 7.36 6.17 4.87
CA ARG A 84 8.66 6.32 4.19
C ARG A 84 8.70 7.58 3.32
N LYS A 85 7.67 7.81 2.50
CA LYS A 85 7.56 9.02 1.67
C LYS A 85 7.60 10.29 2.53
N VAL A 86 6.78 10.35 3.59
CA VAL A 86 6.74 11.52 4.50
C VAL A 86 8.10 11.78 5.15
N ILE A 87 8.77 10.73 5.65
CA ILE A 87 10.09 10.83 6.26
C ILE A 87 11.12 11.32 5.25
N CYS A 88 11.15 10.78 4.03
CA CYS A 88 12.06 11.22 2.98
C CYS A 88 11.83 12.69 2.59
N TYR A 89 10.58 13.12 2.42
CA TYR A 89 10.28 14.52 2.12
C TYR A 89 10.74 15.44 3.27
N ALA A 90 10.44 15.08 4.52
CA ALA A 90 10.89 15.84 5.68
C ALA A 90 12.42 15.97 5.73
N ALA A 91 13.14 14.84 5.58
CA ALA A 91 14.60 14.82 5.56
C ALA A 91 15.19 15.68 4.42
N ASN A 92 14.59 15.60 3.22
CA ASN A 92 15.05 16.40 2.08
C ASN A 92 14.85 17.90 2.31
N THR A 93 13.69 18.30 2.84
CA THR A 93 13.44 19.72 3.16
C THR A 93 14.37 20.24 4.25
N LEU A 94 14.66 19.43 5.27
CA LEU A 94 15.58 19.77 6.35
C LEU A 94 17.01 19.97 5.83
N ASN A 95 17.48 19.07 4.96
CA ASN A 95 18.79 19.19 4.32
C ASN A 95 18.87 20.46 3.45
N ALA A 96 17.88 20.70 2.60
CA ALA A 96 17.85 21.89 1.74
C ALA A 96 17.86 23.20 2.56
N ALA A 97 17.06 23.26 3.63
CA ALA A 97 17.05 24.41 4.54
C ALA A 97 18.41 24.59 5.24
N SER A 98 19.05 23.50 5.66
CA SER A 98 20.37 23.55 6.31
C SER A 98 21.44 24.11 5.37
N VAL A 99 21.49 23.64 4.12
CA VAL A 99 22.42 24.17 3.11
C VAL A 99 22.13 25.64 2.82
N LEU A 100 20.86 26.04 2.71
CA LEU A 100 20.48 27.42 2.47
C LEU A 100 20.97 28.36 3.58
N VAL A 101 20.80 27.98 4.84
CA VAL A 101 21.27 28.77 6.00
C VAL A 101 22.78 28.93 5.98
N ILE A 102 23.52 27.86 5.68
CA ILE A 102 24.98 27.90 5.57
C ILE A 102 25.40 28.87 4.46
N LEU A 103 24.76 28.82 3.29
CA LEU A 103 25.05 29.73 2.17
C LEU A 103 24.77 31.19 2.52
N LEU A 104 23.64 31.48 3.18
CA LEU A 104 23.29 32.84 3.62
C LEU A 104 24.31 33.41 4.61
N MET A 105 24.81 32.57 5.53
CA MET A 105 25.85 32.95 6.49
C MET A 105 27.17 33.28 5.77
N GLN A 106 27.59 32.47 4.78
CA GLN A 106 28.79 32.74 3.99
C GLN A 106 28.66 34.03 3.16
N LEU A 107 27.50 34.25 2.52
CA LEU A 107 27.24 35.47 1.76
C LEU A 107 27.27 36.73 2.64
N ARG A 108 26.73 36.65 3.87
CA ARG A 108 26.83 37.75 4.85
C ARG A 108 28.28 38.11 5.15
N ILE A 109 29.13 37.11 5.38
CA ILE A 109 30.56 37.31 5.66
C ILE A 109 31.27 37.97 4.46
N TRP A 110 31.00 37.49 3.25
CA TRP A 110 31.58 38.06 2.02
C TRP A 110 31.14 39.50 1.73
N ILE A 111 29.92 39.90 2.11
CA ILE A 111 29.43 41.28 1.91
C ILE A 111 30.05 42.25 2.94
N GLN A 112 30.44 41.74 4.12
CA GLN A 112 31.01 42.55 5.20
C GLN A 112 32.52 42.77 5.09
N HIS A 113 33.21 41.99 4.25
CA HIS A 113 34.66 42.09 4.01
C HIS A 113 34.94 42.69 2.63
#